data_AF-A0A8R1E591-F1
#
_entry.id   AF-A0A8R1E591-F1
#
_cell.length_a   1.000
_cell.length_b   1.000
_cell.length_c   1.000
_cell.angle_alpha   90.00
_cell.angle_beta   90.00
_cell.angle_gamma   90.00
#
_symmetry.space_group_name_H-M   'P 1'
#
loop_
_entity.id
_entity.type
_entity.pdbx_description
1 polymer ?
#
loop_
_entity_poly.entity_id
_entity_poly.type
_entity_poly.pdbx_seq_one_letter_code
_entity_poly.pdbx_strand_id
1 'polypeptide(L)'
;MNLVESRRVKEHEIQITGQPKLKHEKTIQTLLFALGGGGGLGNQLFELISLRGISETLHRKPIINVVNYDNVQALLNSIQPVFPKLMEQYELRIIPQDSETKRKANFGDCCKFDDPFKFINISDDHLLLDGHYFQSFKYFSHIRSSVREWLAPNRITALRAEILLPASHRDDFM
;
A
#
# COMPACT_ATOMS: atom_id res chain seq x y z
N MET A 1 -50.12 -33.41 -10.61
CA MET A 1 -49.79 -33.44 -9.16
C MET A 1 -48.39 -34.03 -9.05
N ASN A 2 -47.38 -33.19 -8.79
CA ASN A 2 -46.10 -33.59 -8.22
C ASN A 2 -45.53 -32.33 -7.55
N LEU A 3 -45.68 -32.28 -6.23
CA LEU A 3 -45.41 -31.15 -5.32
C LEU A 3 -43.92 -30.82 -5.13
N VAL A 4 -43.04 -31.36 -5.98
CA VAL A 4 -41.57 -31.28 -5.81
C VAL A 4 -40.91 -30.41 -6.89
N GLU A 5 -41.46 -30.34 -8.10
CA GLU A 5 -40.90 -29.50 -9.19
C GLU A 5 -41.19 -28.01 -8.98
N SER A 6 -42.29 -27.65 -8.32
CA SER A 6 -42.67 -26.25 -8.07
C SER A 6 -41.88 -25.58 -6.93
N ARG A 7 -41.03 -26.33 -6.21
CA ARG A 7 -40.13 -25.79 -5.17
C ARG A 7 -38.76 -25.40 -5.71
N ARG A 8 -38.27 -26.02 -6.79
CA ARG A 8 -36.95 -25.70 -7.38
C ARG A 8 -36.95 -24.46 -8.27
N VAL A 9 -38.10 -24.06 -8.82
CA VAL A 9 -38.22 -22.84 -9.64
C VAL A 9 -38.50 -21.59 -8.79
N LYS A 10 -38.83 -21.74 -7.50
CA LYS A 10 -39.03 -20.61 -6.57
C LYS A 10 -37.81 -20.24 -5.71
N GLU A 11 -36.68 -20.92 -5.89
CA GLU A 11 -35.42 -20.60 -5.21
C GLU A 11 -34.42 -19.83 -6.09
N HIS A 12 -34.85 -19.34 -7.26
CA HIS A 12 -34.02 -18.50 -8.14
C HIS A 12 -34.57 -17.09 -8.41
N GLU A 13 -35.63 -16.66 -7.72
CA GLU A 13 -36.22 -15.32 -7.91
C GLU A 13 -36.33 -14.47 -6.64
N ILE A 14 -35.78 -14.87 -5.50
CA ILE A 14 -35.81 -14.03 -4.29
C ILE A 14 -34.45 -13.99 -3.61
N GLN A 15 -33.59 -13.11 -4.14
CA GLN A 15 -32.75 -12.19 -3.35
C GLN A 15 -32.11 -11.13 -4.26
N ILE A 16 -32.92 -10.52 -5.13
CA ILE A 16 -32.63 -9.18 -5.68
C ILE A 16 -33.35 -8.18 -4.78
N THR A 17 -32.91 -8.03 -3.54
CA THR A 17 -33.29 -6.90 -2.69
C THR A 17 -32.22 -6.75 -1.61
N GLY A 18 -31.36 -5.75 -1.81
CA GLY A 18 -30.29 -5.43 -0.87
C GLY A 18 -28.92 -5.92 -1.31
N GLN A 19 -28.45 -5.54 -2.51
CA GLN A 19 -27.01 -5.27 -2.60
C GLN A 19 -26.75 -4.20 -1.52
N PRO A 20 -25.91 -4.45 -0.49
CA PRO A 20 -25.42 -3.35 0.32
C PRO A 20 -24.86 -2.35 -0.68
N LYS A 21 -25.31 -1.08 -0.63
CA LYS A 21 -24.65 -0.01 -1.39
C LYS A 21 -23.16 -0.22 -1.18
N LEU A 22 -22.42 -0.58 -2.23
CA LEU A 22 -20.97 -0.71 -2.14
C LEU A 22 -20.52 0.60 -1.52
N LYS A 23 -20.01 0.54 -0.30
CA LYS A 23 -19.42 1.70 0.33
C LYS A 23 -18.27 2.04 -0.59
N HIS A 24 -18.42 3.08 -1.40
CA HIS A 24 -17.41 3.50 -2.37
C HIS A 24 -16.10 3.68 -1.60
N GLU A 25 -15.22 2.69 -1.74
CA GLU A 25 -14.02 2.58 -0.94
C GLU A 25 -13.02 3.52 -1.56
N LYS A 26 -12.69 4.59 -0.83
CA LYS A 26 -11.71 5.55 -1.30
C LYS A 26 -10.32 4.93 -1.21
N THR A 27 -9.66 4.79 -2.34
CA THR A 27 -8.32 4.21 -2.44
C THR A 27 -7.31 5.24 -2.90
N ILE A 28 -6.04 4.92 -2.70
CA ILE A 28 -4.91 5.70 -3.17
C ILE A 28 -3.77 4.82 -3.64
N GLN A 29 -3.12 5.28 -4.70
CA GLN A 29 -1.98 4.65 -5.34
C GLN A 29 -0.93 5.73 -5.64
N THR A 30 0.33 5.32 -5.74
CA THR A 30 1.43 6.13 -6.30
C THR A 30 2.07 5.31 -7.42
N LEU A 31 2.96 5.94 -8.19
CA LEU A 31 3.66 5.25 -9.27
C LEU A 31 4.68 4.20 -8.78
N LEU A 32 5.12 4.28 -7.52
CA LEU A 32 6.17 3.43 -6.94
C LEU A 32 7.41 3.34 -7.86
N PHE A 33 7.93 4.52 -8.20
CA PHE A 33 8.98 4.70 -9.22
C PHE A 33 10.26 3.93 -8.91
N ALA A 34 10.75 3.94 -7.67
CA ALA A 34 11.94 3.20 -7.25
C ALA A 34 11.69 1.68 -7.18
N LEU A 35 10.46 1.25 -6.93
CA LEU A 35 10.10 -0.16 -6.88
C LEU A 35 10.20 -0.82 -8.26
N GLY A 36 9.59 -0.22 -9.29
CA GLY A 36 9.64 -0.71 -10.67
C GLY A 36 10.91 -0.30 -11.42
N GLY A 37 11.53 0.82 -11.05
CA GLY A 37 12.70 1.39 -11.73
C GLY A 37 14.06 0.84 -11.27
N GLY A 38 14.11 -0.22 -10.47
CA GLY A 38 15.36 -0.84 -10.04
C GLY A 38 16.10 -0.09 -8.92
N GLY A 39 15.40 0.69 -8.10
CA GLY A 39 15.96 1.31 -6.91
C GLY A 39 16.35 0.27 -5.86
N GLY A 40 17.40 0.56 -5.07
CA GLY A 40 17.81 -0.32 -3.97
C GLY A 40 16.73 -0.46 -2.88
N LEU A 41 16.82 -1.51 -2.06
CA LEU A 41 15.82 -1.87 -1.04
C LEU A 41 15.36 -0.69 -0.18
N GLY A 42 16.28 0.16 0.28
CA GLY A 42 15.93 1.34 1.08
C GLY A 42 14.99 2.31 0.35
N ASN A 43 15.22 2.56 -0.94
CA ASN A 43 14.38 3.42 -1.78
C ASN A 43 12.99 2.82 -1.99
N GLN A 44 12.92 1.51 -2.20
CA GLN A 44 11.67 0.76 -2.38
C GLN A 44 10.82 0.80 -1.09
N LEU A 45 11.44 0.52 0.05
CA LEU A 45 10.77 0.62 1.36
C LEU A 45 10.25 2.02 1.61
N PHE A 46 11.05 3.04 1.27
CA PHE A 46 10.66 4.43 1.46
C PHE A 46 9.38 4.78 0.69
N GLU A 47 9.29 4.38 -0.58
CA GLU A 47 8.11 4.63 -1.41
C GLU A 47 6.86 3.93 -0.90
N LEU A 48 6.99 2.66 -0.48
CA LEU A 48 5.88 1.92 0.11
C LEU A 48 5.40 2.62 1.38
N ILE A 49 6.29 2.85 2.33
CA ILE A 49 5.95 3.45 3.61
C ILE A 49 5.36 4.86 3.43
N SER A 50 5.88 5.64 2.47
CA SER A 50 5.29 6.93 2.10
C SER A 50 3.87 6.78 1.55
N LEU A 51 3.60 5.81 0.67
CA LEU A 51 2.23 5.52 0.22
C LEU A 51 1.30 5.22 1.41
N ARG A 52 1.76 4.42 2.39
CA ARG A 52 0.99 4.14 3.61
C ARG A 52 0.77 5.37 4.49
N GLY A 53 1.79 6.21 4.68
CA GLY A 53 1.65 7.45 5.46
C GLY A 53 0.72 8.47 4.78
N ILE A 54 0.82 8.60 3.46
CA ILE A 54 -0.09 9.42 2.66
C ILE A 54 -1.52 8.87 2.75
N SER A 55 -1.70 7.55 2.72
CA SER A 55 -3.03 6.93 2.79
C SER A 55 -3.73 7.20 4.12
N GLU A 56 -3.00 7.13 5.24
CA GLU A 56 -3.50 7.52 6.56
C GLU A 56 -3.88 9.01 6.61
N THR A 57 -3.01 9.87 6.10
CA THR A 57 -3.24 11.33 6.05
C THR A 57 -4.51 11.67 5.26
N LEU A 58 -4.77 10.94 4.18
CA LEU A 58 -5.91 11.19 3.28
C LEU A 58 -7.15 10.36 3.63
N HIS A 59 -7.09 9.53 4.66
CA HIS A 59 -8.15 8.57 5.02
C HIS A 59 -8.57 7.69 3.84
N ARG A 60 -7.59 7.17 3.10
CA ARG A 60 -7.76 6.30 1.94
C ARG A 60 -7.07 4.97 2.17
N LYS A 61 -7.54 3.93 1.50
CA LYS A 61 -6.89 2.62 1.51
C LYS A 61 -5.73 2.58 0.52
N PRO A 62 -4.51 2.20 0.92
CA PRO A 62 -3.40 2.08 0.00
C PRO A 62 -3.55 0.81 -0.84
N ILE A 63 -3.46 0.96 -2.16
CA ILE A 63 -3.56 -0.14 -3.13
C ILE A 63 -2.27 -0.22 -3.93
N ILE A 64 -1.89 -1.46 -4.27
CA ILE A 64 -0.84 -1.73 -5.26
C ILE A 64 -1.53 -2.30 -6.50
N ASN A 65 -1.49 -1.55 -7.61
CA ASN A 65 -2.07 -2.00 -8.87
C ASN A 65 -1.27 -3.16 -9.45
N VAL A 66 -1.88 -4.35 -9.53
CA VAL A 66 -1.19 -5.54 -10.05
C VAL A 66 -1.00 -5.53 -11.57
N VAL A 67 -1.58 -4.55 -12.26
CA VAL A 67 -1.33 -4.32 -13.70
C VAL A 67 0.12 -3.90 -13.94
N ASN A 68 0.80 -3.29 -12.96
CA ASN A 68 2.22 -3.02 -13.03
C ASN A 68 3.03 -4.25 -12.58
N TYR A 69 3.36 -5.11 -13.54
CA TYR A 69 4.05 -6.38 -13.29
C TYR A 69 5.42 -6.20 -12.62
N ASP A 70 6.19 -5.17 -13.01
CA ASP A 70 7.52 -4.93 -12.45
C ASP A 70 7.45 -4.59 -10.95
N ASN A 71 6.47 -3.75 -10.57
CA ASN A 71 6.22 -3.45 -9.16
C ASN A 71 5.83 -4.72 -8.39
N VAL A 72 4.96 -5.56 -8.95
CA VAL A 72 4.55 -6.82 -8.31
C VAL A 72 5.74 -7.76 -8.13
N GLN A 73 6.59 -7.92 -9.15
CA GLN A 73 7.78 -8.76 -9.06
C GLN A 73 8.75 -8.25 -8.00
N ALA A 74 9.01 -6.94 -7.95
CA ALA A 74 9.87 -6.35 -6.93
C ALA A 74 9.33 -6.61 -5.51
N LEU A 75 8.02 -6.52 -5.30
CA LEU A 75 7.39 -6.80 -4.00
C LEU A 75 7.55 -8.26 -3.61
N LEU A 76 7.20 -9.19 -4.49
CA LEU A 76 7.23 -10.62 -4.19
C LEU A 76 8.65 -11.14 -3.99
N ASN A 77 9.61 -10.63 -4.76
CA ASN A 77 10.98 -11.15 -4.75
C ASN A 77 11.89 -10.46 -3.72
N SER A 78 11.66 -9.17 -3.43
CA SER A 78 12.58 -8.38 -2.59
C SER A 78 11.98 -7.97 -1.25
N ILE A 79 10.69 -7.62 -1.21
CA ILE A 79 10.07 -7.02 -0.02
C ILE A 79 9.38 -8.08 0.85
N GLN A 80 8.45 -8.84 0.27
CA GLN A 80 7.64 -9.82 1.00
C GLN A 80 8.47 -10.86 1.79
N PRO A 81 9.57 -11.42 1.26
CA PRO A 81 10.35 -12.43 2.00
C PRO A 81 11.03 -11.87 3.25
N VAL A 82 11.32 -10.56 3.27
CA VAL A 82 12.09 -9.90 4.33
C VAL A 82 11.17 -9.13 5.29
N PHE A 83 10.14 -8.48 4.77
CA PHE A 83 9.23 -7.59 5.49
C PHE A 83 7.75 -7.95 5.24
N PRO A 84 7.30 -9.17 5.62
CA PRO A 84 5.94 -9.62 5.34
C PRO A 84 4.86 -8.74 6.02
N LYS A 85 5.13 -8.26 7.25
CA LYS A 85 4.21 -7.36 7.98
C LYS A 85 3.98 -6.03 7.26
N LEU A 86 4.97 -5.52 6.54
CA LEU A 86 4.81 -4.34 5.71
C LEU A 86 3.84 -4.64 4.55
N MET A 87 3.96 -5.81 3.93
CA MET A 87 3.08 -6.20 2.82
C MET A 87 1.62 -6.36 3.23
N GLU A 88 1.36 -6.76 4.47
CA GLU A 88 0.00 -6.84 5.04
C GLU A 88 -0.72 -5.47 5.10
N GLN A 89 0.00 -4.36 4.94
CA GLN A 89 -0.58 -3.01 4.98
C GLN A 89 -1.19 -2.57 3.65
N TYR A 90 -1.08 -3.38 2.60
CA TYR A 90 -1.54 -3.07 1.24
C TYR A 90 -2.48 -4.15 0.74
N GLU A 91 -3.49 -3.72 -0.03
CA GLU A 91 -4.27 -4.65 -0.85
C GLU A 91 -3.72 -4.62 -2.29
N LEU A 92 -3.47 -5.81 -2.84
CA LEU A 92 -3.10 -6.01 -4.23
C LEU A 92 -4.37 -6.19 -5.03
N ARG A 93 -4.65 -5.26 -5.94
CA ARG A 93 -5.91 -5.23 -6.69
C ARG A 93 -5.69 -4.66 -8.09
N ILE A 94 -6.52 -5.06 -9.04
CA ILE A 94 -6.61 -4.42 -10.35
C ILE A 94 -7.50 -3.18 -10.20
N ILE A 95 -6.94 -2.00 -10.48
CA ILE A 95 -7.70 -0.78 -10.67
C ILE A 95 -7.58 -0.39 -12.17
N PRO A 96 -8.67 -0.43 -12.94
CA PRO A 96 -8.66 -0.01 -14.34
C PRO A 96 -8.26 1.45 -14.49
N GLN A 97 -7.42 1.79 -15.48
CA GLN A 97 -6.89 3.15 -15.66
C GLN A 97 -7.98 4.21 -15.87
N ASP A 98 -9.10 3.84 -16.48
CA ASP A 98 -10.28 4.68 -16.70
C ASP A 98 -11.09 4.95 -15.41
N SER A 99 -10.87 4.15 -14.36
CA SER A 99 -11.48 4.34 -13.04
C SER A 99 -10.61 5.19 -12.08
N GLU A 100 -9.39 5.53 -12.48
CA GLU A 100 -8.44 6.30 -11.67
C GLU A 100 -8.50 7.79 -11.98
N THR A 101 -8.56 8.61 -10.94
CA THR A 101 -8.33 10.05 -11.07
C THR A 101 -6.89 10.39 -10.75
N LYS A 102 -6.15 10.83 -11.78
CA LYS A 102 -4.75 11.23 -11.64
C LYS A 102 -4.65 12.64 -11.06
N ARG A 103 -3.80 12.81 -10.04
CA ARG A 103 -3.49 14.10 -9.43
C ARG A 103 -1.99 14.32 -9.45
N LYS A 104 -1.56 15.44 -10.02
CA LYS A 104 -0.15 15.81 -10.04
C LYS A 104 0.36 16.05 -8.63
N ALA A 105 1.39 15.32 -8.25
CA ALA A 105 2.17 15.50 -7.05
C ALA A 105 3.60 15.97 -7.42
N ASN A 106 4.55 15.84 -6.50
CA ASN A 106 5.95 16.19 -6.76
C ASN A 106 6.52 15.41 -7.96
N PHE A 107 6.92 16.14 -8.99
CA PHE A 107 7.52 15.61 -10.21
C PHE A 107 8.82 16.39 -10.49
N GLY A 108 9.96 15.71 -10.52
CA GLY A 108 11.23 16.28 -10.97
C GLY A 108 12.41 16.21 -10.00
N ASP A 109 12.18 16.26 -8.68
CA ASP A 109 13.27 16.19 -7.69
C ASP A 109 13.00 15.12 -6.64
N CYS A 110 14.02 14.30 -6.34
CA CYS A 110 13.93 13.37 -5.23
C CYS A 110 13.73 14.13 -3.93
N CYS A 111 13.07 13.43 -3.00
CA CYS A 111 13.21 13.71 -1.58
C CYS A 111 12.59 15.03 -1.10
N LYS A 112 11.90 15.78 -1.97
CA LYS A 112 11.06 16.91 -1.57
C LYS A 112 9.77 16.43 -0.92
N PHE A 113 9.40 17.10 0.17
CA PHE A 113 8.11 16.90 0.81
C PHE A 113 7.06 17.78 0.14
N ASP A 114 6.11 17.12 -0.50
CA ASP A 114 4.90 17.73 -1.04
C ASP A 114 3.72 17.29 -0.19
N ASP A 115 3.16 18.22 0.58
CA ASP A 115 2.19 17.92 1.64
C ASP A 115 0.91 17.27 1.05
N PRO A 116 0.58 16.02 1.43
CA PRO A 116 -0.58 15.33 0.89
C PRO A 116 -1.90 15.98 1.33
N PHE A 117 -1.96 16.77 2.41
CA PHE A 117 -3.20 17.41 2.87
C PHE A 117 -3.90 18.25 1.79
N LYS A 118 -3.17 18.75 0.79
CA LYS A 118 -3.76 19.43 -0.38
C LYS A 118 -4.78 18.58 -1.16
N PHE A 119 -4.76 17.26 -0.97
CA PHE A 119 -5.66 16.30 -1.61
C PHE A 119 -6.79 15.79 -0.70
N ILE A 120 -6.90 16.25 0.56
CA ILE A 120 -7.83 15.69 1.56
C ILE A 120 -9.30 15.77 1.14
N ASN A 121 -9.69 16.85 0.46
CA ASN A 121 -11.08 17.12 0.09
C ASN A 121 -11.47 16.52 -1.27
N ILE A 122 -10.63 15.67 -1.86
CA ILE A 122 -10.95 15.06 -3.14
C ILE A 122 -12.02 13.97 -2.95
N SER A 123 -13.10 14.07 -3.72
CA SER A 123 -14.24 13.14 -3.66
C SER A 123 -14.01 11.85 -4.44
N ASP A 124 -13.14 11.86 -5.45
CA ASP A 124 -12.87 10.74 -6.35
C ASP A 124 -12.55 9.44 -5.58
N ASP A 125 -13.06 8.30 -6.05
CA ASP A 125 -12.93 7.01 -5.37
C ASP A 125 -11.47 6.52 -5.42
N HIS A 126 -10.90 6.40 -6.62
CA HIS A 126 -9.56 5.87 -6.81
C HIS A 126 -8.60 6.98 -7.23
N LEU A 127 -7.68 7.36 -6.32
CA LEU A 127 -6.65 8.34 -6.62
C LEU A 127 -5.34 7.68 -7.05
N LEU A 128 -4.76 8.22 -8.12
CA LEU A 128 -3.37 7.99 -8.46
C LEU A 128 -2.60 9.30 -8.29
N LEU A 129 -1.66 9.34 -7.35
CA LEU A 129 -0.73 10.46 -7.24
C LEU A 129 0.39 10.29 -8.27
N ASP A 130 0.36 11.16 -9.26
CA ASP A 130 1.33 11.23 -10.35
C ASP A 130 2.54 12.05 -9.88
N GLY A 131 3.54 11.35 -9.35
CA GLY A 131 4.77 11.91 -8.80
C GLY A 131 5.86 10.86 -8.67
N HIS A 132 7.09 11.29 -8.44
CA HIS A 132 8.26 10.40 -8.31
C HIS A 132 8.83 10.40 -6.89
N TYR A 133 9.47 9.29 -6.54
CA TYR A 133 10.25 9.06 -5.31
C TYR A 133 9.44 9.08 -4.02
N PHE A 134 8.69 10.13 -3.69
CA PHE A 134 8.03 10.27 -2.38
C PHE A 134 8.96 9.96 -1.19
N GLN A 135 10.27 10.23 -1.32
CA GLN A 135 11.31 9.81 -0.37
C GLN A 135 11.55 10.85 0.75
N SER A 136 10.50 11.29 1.42
CA SER A 136 10.59 12.18 2.59
C SER A 136 9.95 11.56 3.81
N PHE A 137 10.68 11.47 4.93
CA PHE A 137 10.17 10.86 6.17
C PHE A 137 8.93 11.58 6.71
N LYS A 138 8.71 12.84 6.29
CA LYS A 138 7.56 13.64 6.69
C LYS A 138 6.23 12.99 6.30
N TYR A 139 6.19 12.21 5.22
CA TYR A 139 4.99 11.47 4.79
C TYR A 139 4.48 10.46 5.81
N PHE A 140 5.36 9.87 6.62
CA PHE A 140 5.03 8.77 7.54
C PHE A 140 5.54 9.01 8.97
N SER A 141 5.98 10.23 9.27
CA SER A 141 6.47 10.60 10.60
C SER A 141 5.47 10.27 11.72
N HIS A 142 4.17 10.42 11.45
CA HIS A 142 3.08 10.13 12.39
C HIS A 142 2.82 8.63 12.60
N ILE A 143 3.29 7.74 11.72
CA ILE A 143 3.17 6.28 11.85
C ILE A 143 4.52 5.60 12.16
N ARG A 144 5.53 6.36 12.61
CA ARG A 144 6.90 5.85 12.82
C ARG A 144 6.96 4.59 13.69
N SER A 145 6.14 4.49 14.74
CA SER A 145 6.10 3.32 15.61
C SER A 145 5.64 2.07 14.87
N SER A 146 4.57 2.18 14.07
CA SER A 146 4.08 1.08 13.23
C SER A 146 5.09 0.70 12.16
N VAL A 147 5.77 1.68 11.55
CA VAL A 147 6.84 1.42 10.58
C VAL A 147 7.97 0.59 11.20
N ARG A 148 8.41 0.91 12.42
CA ARG A 148 9.42 0.10 13.13
C ARG A 148 8.93 -1.32 13.37
N GLU A 149 7.66 -1.51 13.69
CA GLU A 149 7.07 -2.84 13.88
C GLU A 149 7.00 -3.65 12.57
N TRP A 150 6.58 -3.02 11.48
CA TRP A 150 6.46 -3.68 10.18
C TRP A 150 7.81 -4.07 9.59
N LEU A 151 8.85 -3.28 9.87
CA LEU A 151 10.23 -3.54 9.45
C LEU A 151 11.04 -4.36 10.45
N ALA A 152 10.45 -4.75 11.59
CA ALA A 152 11.16 -5.48 12.62
C ALA A 152 11.69 -6.81 12.05
N PRO A 153 12.99 -7.10 12.16
CA PRO A 153 13.55 -8.35 11.67
C PRO A 153 12.97 -9.52 12.45
N ASN A 154 12.90 -10.69 11.82
CA ASN A 154 12.65 -11.92 12.57
C ASN A 154 13.79 -12.18 13.57
N ARG A 155 13.50 -13.03 14.57
CA ARG A 155 14.45 -13.32 15.67
C ARG A 155 15.83 -13.77 15.18
N ILE A 156 15.90 -14.60 14.13
CA ILE A 156 17.18 -15.12 13.62
C ILE A 156 18.00 -13.99 12.98
N THR A 157 17.36 -13.16 12.16
CA THR A 157 18.02 -12.00 11.54
C THR A 157 18.47 -10.99 12.60
N ALA A 158 17.64 -10.73 13.62
CA ALA A 158 17.99 -9.86 14.74
C ALA A 158 19.25 -10.35 15.48
N LEU A 159 19.29 -11.64 15.84
CA LEU A 159 20.44 -12.25 16.52
C LEU A 159 21.71 -12.19 15.67
N ARG A 160 21.61 -12.44 14.35
CA ARG A 160 22.75 -12.32 13.43
C ARG A 160 23.27 -10.89 13.37
N ALA A 161 22.38 -9.90 13.29
CA ALA A 161 22.78 -8.49 13.30
C ALA A 161 23.47 -8.11 14.62
N GLU A 162 22.95 -8.56 15.77
CA GLU A 162 23.54 -8.28 17.08
C GLU A 162 24.95 -8.86 17.26
N ILE A 163 25.24 -10.02 16.65
CA ILE A 163 26.59 -10.60 16.64
C ILE A 163 27.56 -9.74 15.82
N LEU A 164 27.07 -9.12 14.74
CA LEU A 164 27.87 -8.27 13.85
C LEU A 164 28.07 -6.85 14.40
N LEU A 165 27.17 -6.39 15.28
CA LEU A 165 27.25 -5.08 15.91
C LEU A 165 28.19 -5.14 17.13
N PRO A 166 29.25 -4.31 17.18
CA PRO A 166 30.08 -4.19 18.37
C PRO A 166 29.22 -3.81 19.58
N ALA A 167 29.54 -4.35 20.76
CA ALA A 167 28.75 -4.12 21.97
C ALA A 167 28.53 -2.62 22.27
N SER A 168 29.51 -1.78 21.94
CA SER A 168 29.45 -0.31 22.11
C SER A 168 28.41 0.39 21.22
N HIS A 169 27.92 -0.26 20.16
CA HIS A 169 27.02 0.33 19.16
C HIS A 169 25.61 -0.28 19.17
N ARG A 170 25.31 -1.19 20.10
CA ARG A 170 24.02 -1.90 20.11
C ARG A 170 22.86 -0.97 20.47
N ASP A 171 23.09 0.01 21.32
CA ASP A 171 22.07 0.97 21.75
C ASP A 171 21.87 2.13 20.77
N ASP A 172 22.77 2.31 19.79
CA ASP A 172 22.67 3.38 18.77
C ASP A 172 21.45 3.20 17.82
N PHE A 173 20.85 2.00 17.81
CA PHE A 173 19.79 1.62 16.88
C PHE A 173 18.40 1.46 17.52
N MET A 174 18.28 1.68 18.83
CA MET A 174 17.00 1.67 19.57
C MET A 174 16.30 3.03 19.43
#